data_AF-A0A2M6Y0C6-F1
#
_entry.id   AF-A0A2M6Y0C6-F1
#
_cell.length_a   1.000
_cell.length_b   1.000
_cell.length_c   1.000
_cell.angle_alpha   90.00
_cell.angle_beta   90.00
_cell.angle_gamma   90.00
#
_symmetry.space_group_name_H-M   'P 1'
#
loop_
_entity.id
_entity.type
_entity.pdbx_description
1 polymer ?
#
loop_
_entity_poly.entity_id
_entity_poly.type
_entity_poly.pdbx_seq_one_letter_code
_entity_poly.pdbx_strand_id
1 'polypeptide(L)'
;ARTQDTYRRITGRPVWSGGAASLSERKIYLYKSDEAFGILAHELTHIYFDSFFTPSHPSPLWLSEGLATYTQSERGNATPDWLAQNLKLLECGSGFKLEDLVRIENLDGADEDNVRLWYAQAYSVVRFLMKMKAGDAFYLFCRNLRDGSRPSQALYRAYGMPYNKLSSLEYAWRYDLKTGKLSNVNR
;
A
#
# COMPACT_ATOMS: atom_id res chain seq x y z
N ALA A 1 13.94 0.53 -20.09
CA ALA A 1 14.69 1.72 -20.55
C ALA A 1 16.11 1.71 -19.95
N ARG A 2 17.10 2.40 -20.56
CA ARG A 2 18.48 2.44 -20.01
C ARG A 2 18.67 3.46 -18.88
N THR A 3 17.85 4.53 -18.83
CA THR A 3 17.94 5.61 -17.84
C THR A 3 16.54 6.03 -17.38
N GLN A 4 16.45 6.69 -16.22
CA GLN A 4 15.20 7.25 -15.67
C GLN A 4 14.56 8.27 -16.62
N ASP A 5 15.36 9.13 -17.27
CA ASP A 5 14.84 10.10 -18.26
C ASP A 5 14.18 9.42 -19.45
N THR A 6 14.78 8.34 -19.95
CA THR A 6 14.22 7.57 -21.05
C THR A 6 12.90 6.90 -20.63
N TYR A 7 12.82 6.40 -19.39
CA TYR A 7 11.60 5.84 -18.82
C TYR A 7 10.49 6.90 -18.76
N ARG A 8 10.76 8.06 -18.17
CA ARG A 8 9.78 9.16 -18.03
C ARG A 8 9.24 9.63 -19.37
N ARG A 9 10.09 9.73 -20.40
CA ARG A 9 9.66 10.10 -21.75
C ARG A 9 8.72 9.07 -22.38
N ILE A 10 8.93 7.77 -22.11
CA ILE A 10 8.10 6.70 -22.66
C ILE A 10 6.77 6.57 -21.91
N THR A 11 6.78 6.74 -20.59
CA THR A 11 5.61 6.47 -19.74
C THR A 11 4.81 7.71 -19.35
N GLY A 12 5.38 8.91 -19.50
CA GLY A 12 4.78 10.17 -19.03
C GLY A 12 4.75 10.31 -17.51
N ARG A 13 5.39 9.40 -16.77
CA ARG A 13 5.30 9.36 -15.30
C ARG A 13 6.17 10.43 -14.62
N PRO A 14 5.77 10.91 -13.43
CA PRO A 14 6.54 11.89 -12.65
C PRO A 14 7.85 11.30 -12.11
N VAL A 15 8.73 12.18 -11.60
CA VAL A 15 10.10 11.82 -11.16
C VAL A 15 10.10 10.76 -10.05
N TRP A 16 9.12 10.80 -9.16
CA TRP A 16 8.99 9.86 -8.04
C TRP A 16 8.63 8.43 -8.48
N SER A 17 8.26 8.21 -9.76
CA SER A 17 7.90 6.89 -10.28
C SER A 17 9.16 6.13 -10.73
N GLY A 18 9.49 5.06 -10.01
CA GLY A 18 10.56 4.13 -10.37
C GLY A 18 10.16 3.05 -11.40
N GLY A 19 8.86 2.81 -11.53
CA GLY A 19 8.26 1.82 -12.44
C GLY A 19 6.78 2.12 -12.68
N ALA A 20 6.22 1.44 -13.67
CA ALA A 20 4.78 1.45 -13.92
C ALA A 20 4.30 0.17 -14.62
N ALA A 21 3.20 -0.39 -14.13
CA ALA A 21 2.42 -1.41 -14.78
C ALA A 21 1.30 -0.80 -15.63
N SER A 22 1.10 -1.36 -16.83
CA SER A 22 -0.10 -1.18 -17.63
C SER A 22 -0.91 -2.47 -17.59
N LEU A 23 -2.04 -2.45 -16.90
CA LEU A 23 -2.92 -3.62 -16.73
C LEU A 23 -3.61 -4.00 -18.04
N SER A 24 -4.05 -3.01 -18.83
CA SER A 24 -4.71 -3.22 -20.13
C SER A 24 -3.78 -3.86 -21.16
N GLU A 25 -2.50 -3.46 -21.16
CA GLU A 25 -1.50 -3.99 -22.08
C GLU A 25 -0.71 -5.17 -21.51
N ARG A 26 -0.86 -5.47 -20.22
CA ARG A 26 -0.07 -6.46 -19.47
C ARG A 26 1.45 -6.24 -19.60
N LYS A 27 1.87 -4.98 -19.55
CA LYS A 27 3.27 -4.59 -19.67
C LYS A 27 3.77 -3.95 -18.39
N ILE A 28 5.03 -4.19 -18.08
CA ILE A 28 5.75 -3.51 -17.00
C ILE A 28 6.88 -2.69 -17.64
N TYR A 29 6.95 -1.41 -17.29
CA TYR A 29 8.00 -0.50 -17.72
C TYR A 29 8.96 -0.25 -16.55
N LEU A 30 10.23 -0.60 -16.75
CA LEU A 30 11.32 -0.41 -15.78
C LEU A 30 12.55 0.18 -16.46
N TYR A 31 13.45 0.77 -15.67
CA TYR A 31 14.81 1.09 -16.08
C TYR A 31 15.82 0.31 -15.24
N LYS A 32 17.06 0.19 -15.74
CA LYS A 32 18.11 -0.53 -15.04
C LYS A 32 18.55 0.28 -13.80
N SER A 33 18.38 -0.29 -12.62
CA SER A 33 18.89 0.20 -11.33
C SER A 33 19.07 -0.98 -10.36
N ASP A 34 19.71 -0.75 -9.22
CA ASP A 34 19.91 -1.80 -8.20
C ASP A 34 18.57 -2.20 -7.53
N GLU A 35 17.59 -1.31 -7.54
CA GLU A 35 16.23 -1.50 -7.01
C GLU A 35 15.29 -2.18 -8.00
N ALA A 36 15.72 -2.42 -9.25
CA ALA A 36 14.86 -2.85 -10.35
C ALA A 36 14.06 -4.12 -10.04
N PHE A 37 14.61 -5.07 -9.27
CA PHE A 37 13.88 -6.27 -8.87
C PHE A 37 12.78 -6.00 -7.84
N GLY A 38 13.01 -5.08 -6.90
CA GLY A 38 11.96 -4.69 -5.95
C GLY A 38 10.87 -3.85 -6.61
N ILE A 39 11.25 -2.95 -7.53
CA ILE A 39 10.28 -2.22 -8.35
C ILE A 39 9.49 -3.21 -9.23
N LEU A 40 10.14 -4.23 -9.81
CA LEU A 40 9.43 -5.29 -10.52
C LEU A 40 8.42 -6.02 -9.62
N ALA A 41 8.78 -6.32 -8.37
CA ALA A 41 7.88 -6.94 -7.40
C ALA A 41 6.70 -6.02 -7.04
N HIS A 42 6.91 -4.70 -6.97
CA HIS A 42 5.87 -3.68 -6.84
C HIS A 42 4.89 -3.77 -8.02
N GLU A 43 5.40 -3.67 -9.25
CA GLU A 43 4.56 -3.65 -10.45
C GLU A 43 3.84 -4.98 -10.71
N LEU A 44 4.46 -6.12 -10.35
CA LEU A 44 3.80 -7.43 -10.39
C LEU A 44 2.66 -7.52 -9.37
N THR A 45 2.75 -6.82 -8.25
CA THR A 45 1.67 -6.75 -7.28
C THR A 45 0.44 -6.10 -7.91
N HIS A 46 0.61 -4.99 -8.65
CA HIS A 46 -0.50 -4.36 -9.37
C HIS A 46 -1.17 -5.32 -10.36
N ILE A 47 -0.39 -6.07 -11.14
CA ILE A 47 -0.94 -7.07 -12.07
C ILE A 47 -1.74 -8.15 -11.33
N TYR A 48 -1.17 -8.75 -10.28
CA TYR A 48 -1.80 -9.87 -9.60
C TYR A 48 -2.98 -9.41 -8.71
N PHE A 49 -2.74 -8.43 -7.85
CA PHE A 49 -3.66 -7.98 -6.83
C PHE A 49 -4.81 -7.14 -7.40
N ASP A 50 -4.57 -6.20 -8.31
CA ASP A 50 -5.67 -5.41 -8.85
C ASP A 50 -6.58 -6.25 -9.74
N SER A 51 -6.03 -7.27 -10.42
CA SER A 51 -6.81 -8.25 -11.19
C SER A 51 -7.71 -9.14 -10.33
N PHE A 52 -7.49 -9.21 -9.01
CA PHE A 52 -8.41 -9.88 -8.09
C PHE A 52 -9.72 -9.10 -7.90
N PHE A 53 -9.68 -7.78 -8.11
CA PHE A 53 -10.85 -6.90 -7.98
C PHE A 53 -11.69 -6.88 -9.26
N THR A 54 -12.90 -6.34 -9.17
CA THR A 54 -13.83 -6.27 -10.31
C THR A 54 -13.94 -4.85 -10.84
N PRO A 55 -14.30 -4.62 -12.12
CA PRO A 55 -14.51 -3.27 -12.62
C PRO A 55 -15.54 -2.45 -11.84
N SER A 56 -16.56 -3.10 -11.26
CA SER A 56 -17.57 -2.45 -10.40
C SER A 56 -17.08 -2.16 -8.99
N HIS A 57 -16.06 -2.86 -8.53
CA HIS A 57 -15.46 -2.71 -7.20
C HIS A 57 -13.93 -2.83 -7.34
N PRO A 58 -13.27 -1.78 -7.88
CA PRO A 58 -11.82 -1.79 -8.07
C PRO A 58 -11.10 -1.82 -6.72
N SER A 59 -9.81 -2.17 -6.73
CA SER A 59 -8.98 -2.08 -5.54
C SER A 59 -8.91 -0.62 -5.07
N PRO A 60 -9.08 -0.34 -3.76
CA PRO A 60 -8.81 0.99 -3.23
C PRO A 60 -7.34 1.34 -3.42
N LEU A 61 -7.04 2.58 -3.85
CA LEU A 61 -5.66 3.00 -4.18
C LEU A 61 -4.68 2.75 -3.02
N TRP A 62 -5.06 3.11 -1.79
CA TRP A 62 -4.22 2.89 -0.61
C TRP A 62 -3.89 1.41 -0.35
N LEU A 63 -4.82 0.51 -0.68
CA LEU A 63 -4.65 -0.91 -0.45
C LEU A 63 -3.74 -1.52 -1.52
N SER A 64 -3.94 -1.11 -2.78
CA SER A 64 -3.10 -1.52 -3.91
C SER A 64 -1.65 -1.04 -3.71
N GLU A 65 -1.43 0.26 -3.53
CA GLU A 65 -0.08 0.82 -3.36
C GLU A 65 0.58 0.40 -2.04
N GLY A 66 -0.21 0.28 -0.97
CA GLY A 66 0.29 -0.21 0.31
C GLY A 66 0.79 -1.65 0.24
N LEU A 67 0.06 -2.53 -0.48
CA LEU A 67 0.47 -3.91 -0.70
C LEU A 67 1.66 -4.01 -1.66
N ALA A 68 1.68 -3.21 -2.73
CA ALA A 68 2.80 -3.18 -3.67
C ALA A 68 4.09 -2.72 -2.98
N THR A 69 4.02 -1.66 -2.17
CA THR A 69 5.15 -1.18 -1.35
C THR A 69 5.57 -2.23 -0.31
N TYR A 70 4.60 -2.97 0.24
CA TYR A 70 4.87 -4.07 1.16
C TYR A 70 5.65 -5.20 0.48
N THR A 71 5.19 -5.62 -0.69
CA THR A 71 5.85 -6.65 -1.50
C THR A 71 7.24 -6.19 -1.90
N GLN A 72 7.41 -4.97 -2.40
CA GLN A 72 8.72 -4.41 -2.74
C GLN A 72 9.69 -4.46 -1.56
N SER A 73 9.25 -4.00 -0.39
CA SER A 73 10.13 -3.82 0.78
C SER A 73 10.41 -5.13 1.51
N GLU A 74 9.39 -5.91 1.87
CA GLU A 74 9.54 -7.12 2.70
C GLU A 74 9.75 -8.40 1.89
N ARG A 75 9.43 -8.44 0.59
CA ARG A 75 9.55 -9.64 -0.25
C ARG A 75 10.55 -9.48 -1.39
N GLY A 76 10.59 -8.29 -1.99
CA GLY A 76 11.60 -7.89 -2.99
C GLY A 76 12.93 -7.48 -2.37
N ASN A 77 13.01 -7.34 -1.05
CA ASN A 77 14.20 -6.88 -0.31
C ASN A 77 14.79 -5.56 -0.84
N ALA A 78 13.95 -4.67 -1.40
CA ALA A 78 14.37 -3.38 -1.94
C ALA A 78 13.54 -2.25 -1.32
N THR A 79 13.73 -2.04 -0.01
CA THR A 79 13.08 -0.98 0.75
C THR A 79 13.49 0.39 0.18
N PRO A 80 12.55 1.26 -0.23
CA PRO A 80 12.89 2.61 -0.67
C PRO A 80 13.53 3.45 0.44
N ASP A 81 14.56 4.24 0.12
CA ASP A 81 15.28 5.06 1.11
C ASP A 81 14.38 6.06 1.86
N TRP A 82 13.37 6.59 1.18
CA TRP A 82 12.41 7.53 1.77
C TRP A 82 11.47 6.88 2.80
N LEU A 83 11.29 5.55 2.76
CA LEU A 83 10.28 4.86 3.56
C LEU A 83 10.60 4.93 5.04
N ALA A 84 11.86 4.68 5.42
CA ALA A 84 12.27 4.68 6.83
C ALA A 84 12.08 6.05 7.49
N GLN A 85 12.38 7.15 6.78
CA GLN A 85 12.17 8.50 7.28
C GLN A 85 10.67 8.80 7.47
N ASN A 86 9.83 8.42 6.50
CA ASN A 86 8.39 8.68 6.59
C ASN A 86 7.71 7.82 7.67
N LEU A 87 8.16 6.58 7.90
CA LEU A 87 7.69 5.78 9.03
C LEU A 87 7.96 6.45 10.38
N LYS A 88 9.13 7.08 10.56
CA LYS A 88 9.42 7.86 11.78
C LYS A 88 8.47 9.06 11.95
N LEU A 89 8.12 9.74 10.86
CA LEU A 89 7.13 10.82 10.92
C LEU A 89 5.78 10.31 11.42
N LEU A 90 5.33 9.15 10.93
CA LEU A 90 4.09 8.50 11.38
C LEU A 90 4.14 8.12 12.87
N GLU A 91 5.26 7.59 13.35
CA GLU A 91 5.51 7.28 14.77
C GLU A 91 5.40 8.54 15.65
N CYS A 92 5.89 9.67 15.17
CA CYS A 92 5.77 10.99 15.81
C CYS A 92 4.36 11.60 15.74
N GLY A 93 3.41 10.94 15.08
CA GLY A 93 2.00 11.36 15.00
C GLY A 93 1.63 12.12 13.73
N SER A 94 2.54 12.28 12.77
CA SER A 94 2.21 12.79 11.44
C SER A 94 1.33 11.79 10.67
N GLY A 95 0.97 12.17 9.44
CA GLY A 95 0.14 11.38 8.53
C GLY A 95 -1.30 11.84 8.48
N PHE A 96 -2.04 11.21 7.59
CA PHE A 96 -3.45 11.45 7.32
C PHE A 96 -4.31 10.74 8.37
N LYS A 97 -5.52 11.25 8.63
CA LYS A 97 -6.54 10.42 9.30
C LYS A 97 -6.87 9.26 8.38
N LEU A 98 -7.17 8.10 8.95
CA LEU A 98 -7.40 6.91 8.13
C LEU A 98 -8.65 7.08 7.24
N GLU A 99 -9.65 7.80 7.71
CA GLU A 99 -10.85 8.14 6.92
C GLU A 99 -10.53 9.00 5.68
N ASP A 100 -9.53 9.87 5.77
CA ASP A 100 -9.09 10.71 4.66
C ASP A 100 -8.19 9.92 3.71
N LEU A 101 -7.25 9.13 4.27
CA LEU A 101 -6.34 8.29 3.51
C LEU A 101 -7.07 7.33 2.55
N VAL A 102 -8.14 6.67 3.03
CA VAL A 102 -8.88 5.68 2.23
C VAL A 102 -9.76 6.30 1.14
N ARG A 103 -10.00 7.61 1.18
CA ARG A 103 -10.80 8.35 0.19
C ARG A 103 -9.95 8.94 -0.94
N ILE A 104 -8.63 8.93 -0.80
CA ILE A 104 -7.72 9.43 -1.83
C ILE A 104 -7.70 8.41 -2.98
N GLU A 105 -8.18 8.85 -4.16
CA GLU A 105 -8.27 8.04 -5.38
C GLU A 105 -7.20 8.41 -6.43
N ASN A 106 -6.56 9.58 -6.29
CA ASN A 106 -5.40 10.00 -7.08
C ASN A 106 -4.53 10.96 -6.26
N LEU A 107 -3.28 11.13 -6.67
CA LEU A 107 -2.28 11.97 -6.00
C LEU A 107 -1.82 13.12 -6.92
N ASP A 108 -2.63 13.48 -7.90
CA ASP A 108 -2.26 14.49 -8.89
C ASP A 108 -2.21 15.88 -8.23
N GLY A 109 -1.10 16.59 -8.43
CA GLY A 109 -0.88 17.92 -7.85
C GLY A 109 -0.45 17.94 -6.39
N ALA A 110 -0.32 16.79 -5.72
CA ALA A 110 0.29 16.70 -4.40
C ALA A 110 1.82 16.90 -4.49
N ASP A 111 2.42 17.53 -3.48
CA ASP A 111 3.87 17.61 -3.37
C ASP A 111 4.50 16.25 -3.02
N GLU A 112 5.77 16.12 -3.34
CA GLU A 112 6.50 14.85 -3.23
C GLU A 112 6.57 14.32 -1.79
N ASP A 113 6.66 15.20 -0.78
CA ASP A 113 6.74 14.80 0.61
C ASP A 113 5.39 14.23 1.09
N ASN A 114 4.28 14.87 0.73
CA ASN A 114 2.95 14.35 1.02
C ASN A 114 2.66 13.03 0.29
N VAL A 115 3.13 12.87 -0.96
CA VAL A 115 3.03 11.59 -1.69
C VAL A 115 3.79 10.50 -0.93
N ARG A 116 5.06 10.73 -0.58
CA ARG A 116 5.88 9.74 0.15
C ARG A 116 5.29 9.41 1.52
N LEU A 117 4.75 10.39 2.24
CA LEU A 117 4.09 10.18 3.52
C LEU A 117 2.82 9.33 3.36
N TRP A 118 2.03 9.59 2.32
CA TRP A 118 0.83 8.81 2.00
C TRP A 118 1.18 7.35 1.69
N TYR A 119 2.20 7.12 0.85
CA TYR A 119 2.68 5.77 0.51
C TYR A 119 3.21 5.04 1.75
N ALA A 120 4.01 5.70 2.58
CA ALA A 120 4.51 5.13 3.82
C ALA A 120 3.37 4.75 4.78
N GLN A 121 2.34 5.58 4.85
CA GLN A 121 1.18 5.30 5.68
C GLN A 121 0.38 4.11 5.14
N ALA A 122 0.07 4.09 3.84
CA ALA A 122 -0.60 2.99 3.17
C ALA A 122 0.14 1.65 3.39
N TYR A 123 1.46 1.64 3.14
CA TYR A 123 2.34 0.50 3.44
C TYR A 123 2.20 0.04 4.89
N SER A 124 2.31 0.96 5.85
CA SER A 124 2.31 0.62 7.27
C SER A 124 0.96 0.05 7.75
N VAL A 125 -0.16 0.55 7.22
CA VAL A 125 -1.49 0.03 7.52
C VAL A 125 -1.67 -1.37 6.93
N VAL A 126 -1.27 -1.60 5.68
CA VAL A 126 -1.32 -2.93 5.05
C VAL A 126 -0.45 -3.91 5.83
N ARG A 127 0.79 -3.52 6.14
CA ARG A 127 1.72 -4.32 6.95
C ARG A 127 1.10 -4.69 8.31
N PHE A 128 0.44 -3.74 8.97
CA PHE A 128 -0.26 -3.99 10.22
C PHE A 128 -1.39 -5.01 10.05
N LEU A 129 -2.26 -4.82 9.06
CA LEU A 129 -3.37 -5.75 8.76
C LEU A 129 -2.88 -7.18 8.43
N MET A 130 -1.73 -7.31 7.75
CA MET A 130 -1.12 -8.60 7.44
C MET A 130 -0.54 -9.31 8.68
N LYS A 131 -0.02 -8.55 9.66
CA LYS A 131 0.63 -9.13 10.86
C LYS A 131 -0.31 -9.29 12.05
N MET A 132 -1.39 -8.51 12.09
CA MET A 132 -2.33 -8.48 13.20
C MET A 132 -3.02 -9.83 13.46
N LYS A 133 -3.28 -10.61 12.41
CA LYS A 133 -3.94 -11.92 12.53
C LYS A 133 -3.42 -12.87 11.45
N ALA A 134 -2.89 -14.00 11.88
CA ALA A 134 -2.44 -15.07 10.99
C ALA A 134 -3.60 -15.70 10.20
N GLY A 135 -3.28 -16.36 9.09
CA GLY A 135 -4.24 -17.04 8.22
C GLY A 135 -4.93 -16.08 7.24
N ASP A 136 -6.19 -16.38 6.92
CA ASP A 136 -6.87 -15.78 5.76
C ASP A 136 -7.54 -14.43 6.06
N ALA A 137 -7.25 -13.78 7.19
CA ALA A 137 -7.94 -12.55 7.59
C ALA A 137 -7.77 -11.42 6.57
N PHE A 138 -6.54 -11.17 6.12
CA PHE A 138 -6.27 -10.16 5.09
C PHE A 138 -6.94 -10.52 3.75
N TYR A 139 -6.92 -11.79 3.38
CA TYR A 139 -7.63 -12.27 2.19
C TYR A 139 -9.14 -12.05 2.30
N LEU A 140 -9.74 -12.38 3.45
CA LEU A 140 -11.16 -12.19 3.71
C LEU A 140 -11.54 -10.71 3.67
N PHE A 141 -10.67 -9.83 4.18
CA PHE A 141 -10.85 -8.38 4.06
C PHE A 141 -10.92 -7.96 2.58
N CYS A 142 -9.93 -8.34 1.78
CA CYS A 142 -9.87 -8.01 0.35
C CYS A 142 -11.07 -8.60 -0.42
N ARG A 143 -11.45 -9.85 -0.14
CA ARG A 143 -12.62 -10.51 -0.75
C ARG A 143 -13.91 -9.73 -0.46
N ASN A 144 -14.12 -9.31 0.78
CA ASN A 144 -15.32 -8.55 1.14
C ASN A 144 -15.38 -7.19 0.42
N LEU A 145 -14.24 -6.50 0.25
CA LEU A 145 -14.17 -5.27 -0.52
C LEU A 145 -14.51 -5.51 -2.00
N ARG A 146 -13.90 -6.53 -2.62
CA ARG A 146 -14.21 -6.94 -3.99
C ARG A 146 -15.69 -7.25 -4.20
N ASP A 147 -16.31 -7.86 -3.20
CA ASP A 147 -17.73 -8.23 -3.22
C ASP A 147 -18.65 -7.04 -2.87
N GLY A 148 -18.12 -5.82 -2.77
CA GLY A 148 -18.89 -4.56 -2.61
C GLY A 148 -19.17 -4.15 -1.16
N SER A 149 -18.57 -4.80 -0.16
CA SER A 149 -18.75 -4.41 1.23
C SER A 149 -18.04 -3.09 1.53
N ARG A 150 -18.65 -2.24 2.37
CA ARG A 150 -17.99 -1.03 2.87
C ARG A 150 -16.73 -1.39 3.69
N PRO A 151 -15.69 -0.53 3.74
CA PRO A 151 -14.45 -0.83 4.46
C PRO A 151 -14.63 -1.26 5.92
N SER A 152 -15.50 -0.59 6.68
CA SER A 152 -15.80 -0.95 8.07
C SER A 152 -16.44 -2.32 8.23
N GLN A 153 -17.30 -2.72 7.29
CA GLN A 153 -17.94 -4.03 7.28
C GLN A 153 -16.96 -5.12 6.87
N ALA A 154 -16.13 -4.87 5.87
CA ALA A 154 -15.07 -5.79 5.44
C ALA A 154 -14.07 -6.03 6.57
N LEU A 155 -13.66 -4.97 7.28
CA LEU A 155 -12.79 -5.06 8.47
C LEU A 155 -13.42 -5.92 9.55
N TYR A 156 -14.69 -5.68 9.87
CA TYR A 156 -15.39 -6.42 10.93
C TYR A 156 -15.49 -7.92 10.59
N ARG A 157 -15.81 -8.25 9.33
CA ARG A 157 -15.90 -9.65 8.87
C ARG A 157 -14.55 -10.37 8.91
N ALA A 158 -13.46 -9.66 8.63
CA ALA A 158 -12.12 -10.23 8.60
C ALA A 158 -11.49 -10.37 10.01
N TYR A 159 -11.63 -9.32 10.82
CA TYR A 159 -10.86 -9.15 12.05
C TYR A 159 -11.70 -9.13 13.33
N GLY A 160 -13.04 -9.06 13.23
CA GLY A 160 -13.94 -9.06 14.38
C GLY A 160 -13.97 -7.72 15.13
N MET A 161 -14.56 -7.72 16.33
CA MET A 161 -14.49 -6.54 17.23
C MET A 161 -13.03 -6.31 17.68
N PRO A 162 -12.59 -5.05 17.82
CA PRO A 162 -13.35 -3.79 17.68
C PRO A 162 -13.33 -3.19 16.25
N TYR A 163 -12.93 -3.93 15.23
CA TYR A 163 -12.67 -3.44 13.87
C TYR A 163 -13.94 -3.24 13.02
N ASN A 164 -14.96 -2.61 13.59
CA ASN A 164 -16.21 -2.24 12.89
C ASN A 164 -16.25 -0.76 12.47
N LYS A 165 -15.17 -0.03 12.67
CA LYS A 165 -14.97 1.38 12.29
C LYS A 165 -13.52 1.60 11.86
N LEU A 166 -13.30 2.55 10.95
CA LEU A 166 -11.94 2.95 10.55
C LEU A 166 -11.17 3.59 11.71
N SER A 167 -11.85 4.35 12.58
CA SER A 167 -11.23 4.92 13.78
C SER A 167 -10.69 3.87 14.76
N SER A 168 -11.37 2.72 14.90
CA SER A 168 -10.87 1.61 15.71
C SER A 168 -9.58 1.02 15.13
N LEU A 169 -9.53 0.87 13.80
CA LEU A 169 -8.31 0.45 13.09
C LEU A 169 -7.19 1.47 13.25
N GLU A 170 -7.49 2.77 13.08
CA GLU A 170 -6.50 3.84 13.24
C GLU A 170 -5.89 3.84 14.64
N TYR A 171 -6.72 3.70 15.69
CA TYR A 171 -6.23 3.64 17.06
C TYR A 171 -5.27 2.45 17.27
N ALA A 172 -5.68 1.25 16.84
CA ALA A 172 -4.86 0.05 17.00
C ALA A 172 -3.55 0.13 16.20
N TRP A 173 -3.62 0.58 14.94
CA TRP A 173 -2.46 0.76 14.07
C TRP A 173 -1.49 1.82 14.62
N ARG A 174 -1.98 2.98 15.07
CA ARG A 174 -1.11 4.01 15.68
C ARG A 174 -0.48 3.54 16.99
N TYR A 175 -1.19 2.74 17.78
CA TYR A 175 -0.63 2.11 18.98
C TYR A 175 0.49 1.12 18.62
N ASP A 176 0.28 0.30 17.60
CA ASP A 176 1.30 -0.66 17.13
C ASP A 176 2.51 0.02 16.52
N LEU A 177 2.34 1.09 15.74
CA LEU A 177 3.47 1.88 15.20
C LEU A 177 4.43 2.33 16.30
N LYS A 178 3.90 2.76 17.45
CA LYS A 178 4.73 3.25 18.57
C LYS A 178 5.35 2.14 19.42
N THR A 179 4.73 0.97 19.46
CA THR A 179 5.04 -0.04 20.48
C THR A 179 5.51 -1.38 19.91
N GLY A 180 5.17 -1.67 18.66
CA GLY A 180 5.32 -2.97 18.00
C GLY A 180 4.56 -4.11 18.68
N LYS A 181 3.66 -3.83 19.62
CA LYS A 181 3.10 -4.85 20.53
C LYS A 181 2.00 -5.70 19.93
N LEU A 182 1.31 -5.26 18.87
CA LEU A 182 0.19 -6.00 18.29
C LEU A 182 0.64 -6.85 17.10
N SER A 183 1.57 -6.35 16.28
CA SER A 183 2.08 -7.06 15.10
C SER A 183 3.17 -8.09 15.42
N ASN A 184 3.79 -8.05 16.60
CA ASN A 184 4.80 -9.02 17.03
C ASN A 184 4.25 -10.19 17.88
N VAL A 185 2.96 -10.19 18.23
CA VAL A 185 2.35 -11.27 19.05
C VAL A 185 2.18 -12.58 18.28
N ASN A 186 2.15 -12.51 16.95
CA ASN A 186 2.00 -13.68 16.06
C ASN A 186 3.34 -14.14 15.46
N ARG A 187 4.49 -13.78 16.06
CA ARG A 187 5.81 -14.28 15.66
C ARG A 187 6.18 -15.55 16.41
#